data_AF-C9J8P3-F1
#
_entry.id   AF-C9J8P3-F1
#
_cell.length_a   1.000
_cell.length_b   1.000
_cell.length_c   1.000
_cell.angle_alpha   90.00
_cell.angle_beta   90.00
_cell.angle_gamma   90.00
#
_symmetry.space_group_name_H-M   'P 1'
#
loop_
_entity.id
_entity.type
_entity.pdbx_description
1 polymer ?
#
loop_
_entity_poly.entity_id
_entity_poly.type
_entity_poly.pdbx_seq_one_letter_code
_entity_poly.pdbx_strand_id
1 'polypeptide(L)'
;MGRPLLLPLLLLLQPPAFLQPGGSTGSGPSYLYGVTQPKHLSASMGGSVEIPFSFYYPWELAIVPNVRISWRRGHFHGQSFYSTRPPSIHKDYVNRLFLNWTEGQESGFLRISNLRKEDQSVYFCRV
;
A
#
# COMPACT_ATOMS: atom_id res chain seq x y z
N MET A 1 -64.75 -10.12 8.98
CA MET A 1 -63.87 -10.82 8.02
C MET A 1 -62.89 -9.78 7.44
N GLY A 2 -61.84 -9.42 8.18
CA GLY A 2 -60.82 -8.48 7.71
C GLY A 2 -59.46 -9.18 7.74
N ARG A 3 -58.91 -9.50 6.57
CA ARG A 3 -57.56 -10.08 6.43
C ARG A 3 -56.53 -8.94 6.51
N PRO A 4 -55.53 -8.97 7.39
CA PRO A 4 -54.45 -8.01 7.35
C PRO A 4 -53.52 -8.33 6.17
N LEU A 5 -53.13 -7.29 5.44
CA LEU A 5 -52.14 -7.34 4.37
C LEU A 5 -50.78 -7.74 4.96
N LEU A 6 -50.35 -8.97 4.69
CA LEU A 6 -48.96 -9.38 4.80
C LEU A 6 -48.17 -8.68 3.69
N LEU A 7 -47.55 -7.53 4.00
CA LEU A 7 -46.39 -7.05 3.25
C LEU A 7 -45.16 -7.83 3.74
N PRO A 8 -44.58 -8.76 2.97
CA PRO A 8 -43.37 -9.43 3.41
C PRO A 8 -42.20 -8.48 3.17
N LEU A 9 -41.65 -7.95 4.27
CA LEU A 9 -40.22 -7.98 4.60
C LEU A 9 -39.21 -8.07 3.42
N LEU A 10 -39.27 -7.15 2.46
CA LEU A 10 -38.31 -7.08 1.34
C LEU A 10 -37.25 -5.98 1.50
N LEU A 11 -37.15 -5.37 2.69
CA LEU A 11 -36.28 -4.21 2.94
C LEU A 11 -34.89 -4.58 3.53
N LEU A 12 -34.54 -5.86 3.65
CA LEU A 12 -33.33 -6.30 4.38
C LEU A 12 -32.17 -6.82 3.50
N LEU A 13 -32.21 -6.59 2.18
CA LEU A 13 -31.19 -7.09 1.24
C LEU A 13 -30.60 -5.98 0.36
N GLN A 14 -30.29 -4.82 0.94
CA GLN A 14 -29.41 -3.86 0.29
C GLN A 14 -27.96 -4.07 0.77
N PRO A 15 -27.01 -4.44 -0.11
CA PRO A 15 -25.60 -4.39 0.25
C PRO A 15 -25.23 -2.94 0.60
N PRO A 16 -24.34 -2.69 1.58
CA PRO A 16 -23.88 -1.36 1.87
C PRO A 16 -23.24 -0.79 0.60
N ALA A 17 -23.79 0.32 0.10
CA ALA A 17 -23.16 1.08 -0.95
C ALA A 17 -21.79 1.51 -0.44
N PHE A 18 -20.73 0.87 -0.95
CA PHE A 18 -19.37 1.33 -0.74
C PHE A 18 -19.30 2.73 -1.31
N LEU A 19 -19.16 3.72 -0.41
CA LEU A 19 -18.82 5.09 -0.80
C LEU A 19 -17.53 5.01 -1.62
N GLN A 20 -17.64 5.25 -2.92
CA GLN A 20 -16.48 5.50 -3.75
C GLN A 20 -15.72 6.68 -3.12
N PRO A 21 -14.39 6.60 -2.95
CA PRO A 21 -13.63 7.78 -2.56
C PRO A 21 -13.76 8.79 -3.70
N GLY A 22 -14.60 9.81 -3.49
CA GLY A 22 -14.71 10.96 -4.36
C GLY A 22 -13.32 11.54 -4.58
N GLY A 23 -12.96 11.66 -5.85
CA GLY A 23 -11.68 12.20 -6.28
C GLY A 23 -11.48 13.59 -5.68
N SER A 24 -10.46 13.73 -4.84
CA SER A 24 -9.93 15.03 -4.50
C SER A 24 -9.06 15.48 -5.67
N THR A 25 -9.62 16.31 -6.55
CA THR A 25 -8.85 17.09 -7.52
C THR A 25 -8.11 18.19 -6.77
N GLY A 26 -7.10 17.81 -6.01
CA GLY A 26 -6.12 18.73 -5.47
C GLY A 26 -5.23 19.22 -6.59
N SER A 27 -5.35 20.51 -6.95
CA SER A 27 -4.38 21.21 -7.79
C SER A 27 -3.08 21.44 -6.99
N GLY A 28 -2.34 20.35 -6.76
CA GLY A 28 -0.91 20.42 -6.49
C GLY A 28 -0.14 20.39 -7.82
N PRO A 29 1.18 20.65 -7.82
CA PRO A 29 1.99 20.33 -9.00
C PRO A 29 1.67 18.89 -9.39
N SER A 30 1.21 18.69 -10.63
CA SER A 30 1.07 17.36 -11.20
C SER A 30 2.49 16.83 -11.32
N TYR A 31 2.96 16.14 -10.27
CA TYR A 31 4.25 15.49 -10.32
C TYR A 31 4.14 14.47 -11.44
N LEU A 32 4.91 14.68 -12.51
CA LEU A 32 4.91 13.80 -13.69
C LEU A 32 5.32 12.38 -13.31
N TYR A 33 5.95 12.19 -12.15
CA TYR A 33 6.27 10.90 -11.54
C TYR A 33 5.77 10.84 -10.09
N GLY A 34 5.58 9.64 -9.56
CA GLY A 34 5.16 9.48 -8.18
C GLY A 34 5.05 8.02 -7.75
N VAL A 35 4.78 7.83 -6.45
CA VAL A 35 4.50 6.52 -5.85
C VAL A 35 3.11 6.57 -5.23
N THR A 36 2.28 5.58 -5.54
CA THR A 36 0.95 5.39 -4.96
C THR A 36 1.00 4.26 -3.93
N GLN A 37 0.45 4.52 -2.75
CA GLN A 37 0.33 3.57 -1.65
C GLN A 37 -1.04 3.71 -0.99
N PRO A 38 -1.58 2.65 -0.36
CA PRO A 38 -2.80 2.75 0.43
C PRO A 38 -2.59 3.65 1.64
N LYS A 39 -3.60 4.46 1.99
CA LYS A 39 -3.54 5.37 3.14
C LYS A 39 -3.58 4.64 4.49
N HIS A 40 -4.28 3.51 4.54
CA HIS A 40 -4.47 2.72 5.75
C HIS A 40 -4.41 1.24 5.42
N LEU A 41 -3.77 0.48 6.30
CA LEU A 41 -3.72 -0.97 6.29
C LEU A 41 -3.82 -1.46 7.73
N SER A 42 -4.39 -2.64 7.90
CA SER A 42 -4.53 -3.29 9.20
C SER A 42 -4.12 -4.76 9.07
N ALA A 43 -3.47 -5.28 10.10
CA ALA A 43 -3.09 -6.68 10.20
C ALA A 43 -3.00 -7.08 11.67
N SER A 44 -3.10 -8.37 11.96
CA SER A 44 -2.96 -8.90 13.31
C SER A 44 -1.51 -8.94 13.78
N MET A 45 -1.29 -8.72 15.07
CA MET A 45 0.01 -8.96 15.71
C MET A 45 0.42 -10.43 15.53
N GLY A 46 1.70 -10.67 15.23
CA GLY A 46 2.24 -11.98 14.85
C GLY A 46 1.92 -12.41 13.41
N GLY A 47 0.95 -11.75 12.75
CA GLY A 47 0.60 -11.99 11.35
C GLY A 47 1.56 -11.30 10.37
N SER A 48 1.06 -11.09 9.14
CA SER A 48 1.77 -10.35 8.10
C SER A 48 0.90 -9.28 7.47
N VAL A 49 1.52 -8.22 6.96
CA VAL A 49 0.88 -7.21 6.12
C VAL A 49 1.61 -7.12 4.80
N GLU A 50 0.87 -6.93 3.72
CA GLU A 50 1.41 -6.55 2.42
C GLU A 50 1.11 -5.08 2.20
N ILE A 51 2.16 -4.29 1.98
CA ILE A 51 2.05 -2.87 1.67
C ILE A 51 2.22 -2.74 0.15
N PRO A 52 1.12 -2.71 -0.63
CA PRO A 52 1.21 -2.53 -2.06
C PRO A 52 1.73 -1.14 -2.39
N PHE A 53 2.49 -1.07 -3.48
CA PHE A 53 2.91 0.18 -4.09
C PHE A 53 2.80 0.07 -5.60
N SER A 54 2.57 1.20 -6.24
CA SER A 54 2.84 1.38 -7.66
C SER A 54 3.56 2.70 -7.85
N PHE A 55 4.27 2.85 -8.96
CA PHE A 55 4.94 4.08 -9.30
C PHE A 55 4.77 4.37 -10.78
N TYR A 56 4.82 5.65 -11.13
CA TYR A 56 4.71 6.11 -12.50
C TYR A 56 5.77 7.17 -12.75
N TYR A 57 6.20 7.29 -14.00
CA TYR A 57 7.16 8.29 -14.46
C TYR A 57 6.96 8.53 -15.96
N PRO A 58 7.22 9.74 -16.47
CA PRO A 58 6.88 10.11 -17.85
C PRO A 58 7.99 9.75 -18.87
N TRP A 59 9.14 9.28 -18.39
CA TRP A 59 10.36 9.10 -19.19
C TRP A 59 10.48 7.64 -19.65
N GLU A 60 11.06 7.43 -20.82
CA GLU A 60 11.51 6.08 -21.20
C GLU A 60 12.73 5.69 -20.35
N LEU A 61 12.75 4.45 -19.85
CA LEU A 61 13.90 3.94 -19.10
C LEU A 61 15.09 3.71 -20.04
N ALA A 62 16.30 3.83 -19.50
CA ALA A 62 17.50 3.37 -20.20
C ALA A 62 17.40 1.86 -20.52
N ILE A 63 18.13 1.41 -21.54
CA ILE A 63 18.20 0.00 -21.98
C ILE A 63 18.46 -0.95 -20.80
N VAL A 64 19.29 -0.50 -19.86
CA VAL A 64 19.48 -1.15 -18.56
C VAL A 64 19.01 -0.17 -17.49
N PRO A 65 17.76 -0.27 -17.01
CA PRO A 65 17.29 0.57 -15.94
C PRO A 65 18.11 0.31 -14.66
N ASN A 66 18.25 1.34 -13.83
CA ASN A 66 18.83 1.20 -12.48
C ASN A 66 17.78 1.62 -11.45
N VAL A 67 16.63 0.95 -11.48
CA VAL A 67 15.52 1.28 -10.59
C VAL A 67 15.86 0.81 -9.18
N ARG A 68 15.60 1.64 -8.16
CA ARG A 68 15.98 1.33 -6.77
C ARG A 68 14.78 1.49 -5.86
N ILE A 69 14.40 0.41 -5.21
CA ILE A 69 13.32 0.47 -4.23
C ILE A 69 13.92 0.55 -2.84
N SER A 70 13.49 1.56 -2.10
CA SER A 70 13.85 1.75 -0.71
C SER A 70 12.60 2.03 0.12
N TRP A 71 12.61 1.57 1.37
CA TRP A 71 11.48 1.73 2.28
C TRP A 71 11.91 2.42 3.57
N ARG A 72 11.06 3.33 4.04
CA ARG A 72 11.26 4.12 5.26
C ARG A 72 10.08 3.93 6.20
N ARG A 73 10.35 4.05 7.51
CA ARG A 73 9.35 3.97 8.57
C ARG A 73 9.29 5.29 9.34
N GLY A 74 8.08 5.75 9.65
CA GLY A 74 7.81 6.90 10.51
C GLY A 74 7.93 8.25 9.80
N HIS A 75 9.06 8.52 9.16
CA HIS A 75 9.34 9.81 8.50
C HIS A 75 9.62 9.65 7.01
N PHE A 76 9.02 10.53 6.19
CA PHE A 76 9.23 10.54 4.73
C PHE A 76 10.70 10.75 4.37
N HIS A 77 11.41 11.65 5.07
CA HIS A 77 12.86 11.89 4.92
C HIS A 77 13.72 11.11 5.93
N GLY A 78 13.20 10.03 6.52
CA GLY A 78 13.93 9.20 7.48
C GLY A 78 14.93 8.23 6.86
N GLN A 79 15.66 7.52 7.72
CA GLN A 79 16.56 6.44 7.30
C GLN A 79 15.76 5.29 6.68
N SER A 80 16.31 4.69 5.63
CA SER A 80 15.69 3.54 4.98
C SER A 80 15.98 2.28 5.79
N PHE A 81 14.94 1.48 6.07
CA PHE A 81 15.09 0.19 6.74
C PHE A 81 15.28 -0.96 5.75
N TYR A 82 15.00 -0.72 4.48
CA TYR A 82 15.21 -1.64 3.39
C TYR A 82 15.62 -0.88 2.12
N SER A 83 16.53 -1.45 1.34
CA SER A 83 16.96 -0.95 0.03
C SER A 83 17.35 -2.11 -0.87
N THR A 84 17.00 -2.05 -2.17
CA THR A 84 17.46 -3.02 -3.17
C THR A 84 18.89 -2.73 -3.64
N ARG A 85 19.29 -1.45 -3.72
CA ARG A 85 20.58 -1.03 -4.28
C ARG A 85 21.16 0.21 -3.55
N PRO A 86 22.27 0.06 -2.79
CA PRO A 86 22.84 -1.22 -2.37
C PRO A 86 21.84 -2.01 -1.51
N PRO A 87 21.93 -3.35 -1.50
CA PRO A 87 21.09 -4.19 -0.64
C PRO A 87 21.32 -3.86 0.83
N SER A 88 20.26 -3.51 1.55
CA SER A 88 20.33 -3.32 3.00
C SER A 88 19.02 -3.68 3.67
N ILE A 89 19.13 -4.25 4.87
CA ILE A 89 18.00 -4.59 5.73
C ILE A 89 18.37 -4.17 7.16
N HIS A 90 17.54 -3.34 7.77
CA HIS A 90 17.70 -2.96 9.17
C HIS A 90 17.49 -4.18 10.08
N LYS A 91 18.28 -4.27 11.16
CA LYS A 91 18.30 -5.42 12.08
C LYS A 91 16.92 -5.85 12.58
N ASP A 92 16.02 -4.90 12.81
CA ASP A 92 14.65 -5.18 13.29
C ASP A 92 13.80 -5.96 12.28
N TYR A 93 14.20 -5.98 11.01
CA TYR A 93 13.45 -6.54 9.88
C TYR A 93 14.09 -7.78 9.26
N VAL A 94 15.24 -8.22 9.77
CA VAL A 94 15.93 -9.42 9.30
C VAL A 94 14.99 -10.63 9.35
N ASN A 95 14.92 -11.38 8.25
CA ASN A 95 14.03 -12.53 8.05
C ASN A 95 12.52 -12.24 8.14
N ARG A 96 12.11 -10.97 8.14
CA ARG A 96 10.70 -10.56 8.19
C ARG A 96 10.20 -9.89 6.92
N LEU A 97 11.09 -9.54 5.99
CA LEU A 97 10.74 -8.84 4.75
C LEU A 97 10.72 -9.74 3.54
N PHE A 98 9.76 -9.50 2.66
CA PHE A 98 9.73 -10.03 1.31
C PHE A 98 9.26 -8.93 0.35
N LEU A 99 10.07 -8.59 -0.65
CA LEU A 99 9.69 -7.67 -1.71
C LEU A 99 9.19 -8.48 -2.91
N ASN A 100 7.90 -8.33 -3.24
CA ASN A 100 7.36 -8.77 -4.51
C ASN A 100 7.49 -7.61 -5.51
N TRP A 101 8.59 -7.62 -6.27
CA TRP A 101 8.81 -6.70 -7.38
C TRP A 101 9.98 -7.20 -8.22
N THR A 102 9.86 -7.12 -9.53
CA THR A 102 10.94 -7.38 -10.48
C THR A 102 11.19 -6.14 -11.33
N GLU A 103 12.44 -5.90 -11.71
CA GLU A 103 12.79 -4.78 -12.58
C GLU A 103 12.02 -4.85 -13.91
N GLY A 104 11.46 -3.71 -14.32
CA GLY A 104 10.50 -3.60 -15.44
C GLY A 104 9.03 -3.61 -15.01
N GLN A 105 8.72 -3.97 -13.76
CA GLN A 105 7.38 -3.79 -13.21
C GLN A 105 7.23 -2.41 -12.57
N GLU A 106 6.05 -1.81 -12.71
CA GLU A 106 5.70 -0.51 -12.10
C GLU A 106 4.94 -0.67 -10.78
N SER A 107 4.68 -1.90 -10.35
CA SER A 107 3.93 -2.21 -9.14
C SER A 107 4.42 -3.46 -8.44
N GLY A 108 4.08 -3.58 -7.17
CA GLY A 108 4.49 -4.67 -6.31
C GLY A 108 4.00 -4.48 -4.89
N PHE A 109 4.58 -5.24 -3.95
CA PHE A 109 4.33 -5.03 -2.53
C PHE A 109 5.54 -5.38 -1.67
N LEU A 110 5.68 -4.71 -0.54
CA LEU A 110 6.54 -5.18 0.55
C LEU A 110 5.70 -5.92 1.57
N ARG A 111 6.00 -7.19 1.82
CA ARG A 111 5.44 -7.96 2.92
C ARG A 111 6.32 -7.80 4.16
N ILE A 112 5.69 -7.49 5.29
CA ILE A 112 6.29 -7.54 6.62
C ILE A 112 5.60 -8.66 7.40
N SER A 113 6.35 -9.69 7.76
CA SER A 113 5.89 -10.87 8.50
C SER A 113 6.21 -10.77 9.99
N ASN A 114 5.52 -11.56 10.81
CA ASN A 114 5.69 -11.59 12.26
C ASN A 114 5.62 -10.17 12.86
N LEU A 115 4.50 -9.50 12.61
CA LEU A 115 4.26 -8.12 13.00
C LEU A 115 4.31 -7.95 14.51
N ARG A 116 5.01 -6.92 14.95
CA ARG A 116 5.15 -6.52 16.35
C ARG A 116 4.44 -5.20 16.58
N LYS A 117 4.27 -4.82 17.84
CA LYS A 117 3.64 -3.54 18.20
C LYS A 117 4.39 -2.34 17.60
N GLU A 118 5.72 -2.44 17.51
CA GLU A 118 6.59 -1.39 16.96
C GLU A 118 6.49 -1.25 15.43
N ASP A 119 5.89 -2.24 14.75
CA ASP A 119 5.64 -2.17 13.31
C ASP A 119 4.37 -1.36 12.99
N GLN A 120 3.58 -0.97 14.00
CA GLN A 120 2.47 -0.04 13.81
C GLN A 120 3.03 1.37 13.54
N SER A 121 3.14 1.74 12.27
CA SER A 121 3.75 2.98 11.83
C SER A 121 3.25 3.40 10.46
N VAL A 122 3.62 4.61 10.03
CA VAL A 122 3.56 5.03 8.64
C VAL A 122 4.77 4.48 7.89
N TYR A 123 4.56 4.04 6.64
CA TYR A 123 5.58 3.46 5.77
C TYR A 123 5.62 4.18 4.42
N PHE A 124 6.82 4.48 3.93
CA PHE A 124 7.03 5.19 2.68
C PHE A 124 7.88 4.33 1.74
N CYS A 125 7.34 4.05 0.55
CA CYS A 125 8.09 3.51 -0.56
C CYS A 125 8.73 4.66 -1.35
N ARG A 126 9.99 4.49 -1.74
CA ARG A 126 10.73 5.40 -2.60
C ARG A 126 11.37 4.59 -3.72
N VAL A 127 11.09 5.02 -4.95
CA VAL A 127 11.61 4.48 -6.21
C VAL A 127 12.61 5.47 -6.82
#